data_AF-A0A953S1N3-F1
#
_entry.id   AF-A0A953S1N3-F1
#
_cell.length_a   1.000
_cell.length_b   1.000
_cell.length_c   1.000
_cell.angle_alpha   90.00
_cell.angle_beta   90.00
_cell.angle_gamma   90.00
#
_symmetry.space_group_name_H-M   'P 1'
#
loop_
_entity.id
_entity.type
_entity.pdbx_description
1 polymer ?
#
loop_
_entity_poly.entity_id
_entity_poly.type
_entity_poly.pdbx_seq_one_letter_code
_entity_poly.pdbx_strand_id
1 'polypeptide(L)'
;MNSICFRFRIARPLSWRRVVSLATAAGFSVLAFMPLARCLRAQVKNDSSAEFKQLAAELSAARLNGTVESEIPQEKALGILDELACSFLSSSALPDLDAANQRMANLVSHTPPVGENYRLVRLGGSPAVYALVVNFGLGGPAAVRIYAATNGRYALAARIDHFVERDFFDSDIELIPVSATESVFVTAAGRTDDLSTGMFSAWRFDGRRAVLLWNSDLLQQSNYEADRNGFHLTYCAQPDEDHPAKCLKMTQDLYRWQAGEWKRIETNDLGPAKTPAR
;
A
#
# COMPACT_ATOMS: atom_id res chain seq x y z
N MET A 1 -7.74 34.31 -73.70
CA MET A 1 -7.44 32.88 -73.53
C MET A 1 -8.38 32.39 -72.43
N ASN A 2 -9.60 32.03 -72.82
CA ASN A 2 -10.06 30.67 -73.09
C ASN A 2 -10.01 29.82 -71.79
N SER A 3 -11.07 29.20 -71.29
CA SER A 3 -12.46 29.09 -71.75
C SER A 3 -13.21 28.17 -70.76
N ILE A 4 -14.53 28.39 -70.63
CA ILE A 4 -15.61 27.35 -70.56
C ILE A 4 -15.72 26.55 -69.25
N CYS A 5 -16.72 26.82 -68.38
CA CYS A 5 -18.14 26.36 -68.40
C CYS A 5 -18.28 24.81 -68.34
N PHE A 6 -19.11 24.22 -67.47
CA PHE A 6 -20.56 24.16 -67.64
C PHE A 6 -21.31 23.91 -66.32
N ARG A 7 -22.39 24.66 -66.11
CA ARG A 7 -23.58 24.22 -65.37
C ARG A 7 -24.33 23.19 -66.22
N PHE A 8 -24.88 22.15 -65.60
CA PHE A 8 -26.14 21.58 -66.07
C PHE A 8 -27.10 21.33 -64.90
N ARG A 9 -28.28 21.92 -65.06
CA ARG A 9 -29.53 21.65 -64.33
C ARG A 9 -30.33 20.66 -65.20
N ILE A 10 -31.48 20.17 -64.67
CA ILE A 10 -32.53 19.32 -65.29
C ILE A 10 -32.35 17.84 -64.86
N ALA A 11 -33.32 17.08 -64.32
CA ALA A 11 -34.76 17.22 -64.08
C ALA A 11 -35.21 16.29 -62.92
N ARG A 12 -36.36 16.59 -62.31
CA ARG A 12 -37.21 15.60 -61.61
C ARG A 12 -38.07 14.86 -62.65
N PRO A 13 -38.45 13.59 -62.41
CA PRO A 13 -39.86 13.29 -62.09
C PRO A 13 -40.00 12.31 -60.91
N LEU A 14 -40.96 12.55 -60.00
CA LEU A 14 -42.28 11.90 -59.90
C LEU A 14 -42.29 10.40 -59.52
N SER A 15 -42.66 10.18 -58.26
CA SER A 15 -43.66 9.21 -57.79
C SER A 15 -43.51 7.72 -58.12
N TRP A 16 -43.39 6.88 -57.08
CA TRP A 16 -44.46 5.95 -56.71
C TRP A 16 -44.15 5.16 -55.43
N ARG A 17 -45.18 5.08 -54.58
CA ARG A 17 -45.61 3.96 -53.72
C ARG A 17 -44.66 3.42 -52.64
N ARG A 18 -45.08 3.75 -51.40
CA ARG A 18 -45.20 2.88 -50.21
C ARG A 18 -44.79 1.42 -50.43
N VAL A 19 -43.77 0.99 -49.69
CA VAL A 19 -43.80 -0.30 -48.99
C VAL A 19 -43.58 -0.01 -47.51
N VAL A 20 -44.67 -0.13 -46.76
CA VAL A 20 -44.64 -0.34 -45.32
C VAL A 20 -44.04 -1.72 -45.10
N SER A 21 -42.98 -1.83 -44.31
CA SER A 21 -42.67 -3.09 -43.65
C SER A 21 -42.18 -2.83 -42.24
N LEU A 22 -42.89 -3.44 -41.31
CA LEU A 22 -42.64 -3.50 -39.89
C LEU A 22 -41.21 -3.97 -39.61
N ALA A 23 -40.50 -3.25 -38.75
CA ALA A 23 -39.44 -3.82 -37.93
C ALA A 23 -39.54 -3.20 -36.52
N THR A 24 -40.63 -3.53 -35.83
CA THR A 24 -40.68 -3.52 -34.38
C THR A 24 -39.71 -4.57 -33.82
N ALA A 25 -39.11 -4.24 -32.67
CA ALA A 25 -38.34 -5.11 -31.77
C ALA A 25 -36.85 -5.33 -32.09
N ALA A 26 -36.04 -4.32 -31.75
CA ALA A 26 -34.67 -4.53 -31.27
C ALA A 26 -34.34 -3.43 -30.25
N GLY A 27 -35.08 -3.40 -29.15
CA GLY A 27 -35.03 -2.29 -28.20
C GLY A 27 -35.25 -2.70 -26.75
N PHE A 28 -34.89 -3.91 -26.33
CA PHE A 28 -34.88 -4.33 -24.92
C PHE A 28 -34.00 -5.57 -24.73
N SER A 29 -32.68 -5.43 -24.68
CA SER A 29 -31.79 -6.54 -24.25
C SER A 29 -30.50 -6.14 -23.54
N VAL A 30 -30.24 -4.86 -23.28
CA VAL A 30 -29.00 -4.44 -22.56
C VAL A 30 -29.17 -4.40 -21.03
N LEU A 31 -30.38 -4.59 -20.48
CA LEU A 31 -30.63 -4.50 -19.04
C LEU A 31 -30.70 -5.85 -18.29
N ALA A 32 -30.64 -6.99 -18.97
CA ALA A 32 -30.79 -8.30 -18.32
C ALA A 32 -29.46 -8.99 -17.93
N PHE A 33 -28.30 -8.51 -18.40
CA PHE A 33 -26.98 -9.11 -18.08
C PHE A 33 -26.22 -8.40 -16.94
N MET A 34 -26.73 -7.27 -16.43
CA MET A 34 -26.11 -6.59 -15.29
C MET A 34 -26.22 -7.29 -13.92
N PRO A 35 -27.26 -8.08 -13.58
CA PRO A 35 -27.31 -8.73 -12.27
C PRO A 35 -26.36 -9.94 -12.17
N LEU A 36 -26.25 -10.76 -13.21
CA LEU A 36 -25.41 -11.97 -13.19
C LEU A 36 -23.91 -11.66 -13.14
N ALA A 37 -23.44 -10.66 -13.91
CA ALA A 37 -22.04 -10.23 -13.86
C ALA A 37 -21.67 -9.61 -12.51
N ARG A 38 -22.62 -8.95 -11.82
CA ARG A 38 -22.43 -8.43 -10.47
C ARG A 38 -22.38 -9.55 -9.43
N CYS A 39 -23.27 -10.55 -9.53
CA CYS A 39 -23.25 -11.71 -8.64
C CYS A 39 -21.96 -12.53 -8.79
N LEU A 40 -21.52 -12.79 -10.03
CA LEU A 40 -20.27 -13.51 -10.29
C LEU A 40 -19.04 -12.75 -9.75
N ARG A 41 -18.95 -11.44 -9.96
CA ARG A 41 -17.85 -10.63 -9.38
C ARG A 41 -17.90 -10.56 -7.85
N ALA A 42 -19.09 -10.49 -7.27
CA ALA A 42 -19.26 -10.49 -5.83
C ALA A 42 -18.87 -11.84 -5.22
N GLN A 43 -19.24 -12.95 -5.88
CA GLN A 43 -18.89 -14.30 -5.47
C GLN A 43 -17.39 -14.55 -5.57
N VAL A 44 -16.76 -14.25 -6.71
CA VAL A 44 -15.30 -14.36 -6.88
C VAL A 44 -14.54 -13.57 -5.82
N LYS A 45 -14.99 -12.35 -5.49
CA LYS A 45 -14.36 -11.54 -4.44
C LYS A 45 -14.53 -12.14 -3.04
N ASN A 46 -15.68 -12.77 -2.77
CA ASN A 46 -15.93 -13.45 -1.51
C ASN A 46 -15.06 -14.69 -1.36
N ASP A 47 -14.88 -15.43 -2.46
CA ASP A 47 -14.02 -16.62 -2.52
C ASP A 47 -12.55 -16.25 -2.29
N SER A 48 -12.03 -15.19 -2.94
CA SER A 48 -10.67 -14.69 -2.68
C SER A 48 -10.45 -14.22 -1.25
N SER A 49 -11.46 -13.59 -0.62
CA SER A 49 -11.35 -13.12 0.76
C SER A 49 -11.32 -14.28 1.75
N ALA A 50 -12.11 -15.33 1.50
CA ALA A 50 -12.09 -16.55 2.32
C ALA A 50 -10.79 -17.33 2.15
N GLU A 51 -10.31 -17.47 0.91
CA GLU A 51 -9.02 -18.10 0.61
C GLU A 51 -7.86 -17.35 1.29
N PHE A 52 -7.86 -16.02 1.23
CA PHE A 52 -6.86 -15.21 1.91
C PHE A 52 -6.86 -15.45 3.43
N LYS A 53 -8.03 -15.41 4.07
CA LYS A 53 -8.16 -15.62 5.52
C LYS A 53 -7.62 -16.98 5.94
N GLN A 54 -7.91 -18.01 5.15
CA GLN A 54 -7.38 -19.35 5.40
C GLN A 54 -5.86 -19.37 5.30
N LEU A 55 -5.28 -18.80 4.23
CA LEU A 55 -3.82 -18.74 4.06
C LEU A 55 -3.14 -17.93 5.17
N ALA A 56 -3.71 -16.79 5.56
CA ALA A 56 -3.17 -15.96 6.64
C ALA A 56 -3.15 -16.72 7.98
N ALA A 57 -4.23 -17.44 8.31
CA ALA A 57 -4.30 -18.29 9.49
C ALA A 57 -3.28 -19.45 9.44
N GLU A 58 -3.14 -20.10 8.29
CA GLU A 58 -2.16 -21.18 8.10
C GLU A 58 -0.71 -20.68 8.25
N LEU A 59 -0.38 -19.52 7.68
CA LEU A 59 0.94 -18.88 7.80
C LEU A 59 1.25 -18.51 9.26
N SER A 60 0.29 -17.90 9.96
CA SER A 60 0.45 -17.58 11.38
C SER A 60 0.63 -18.84 12.24
N ALA A 61 -0.16 -19.89 11.99
CA ALA A 61 -0.08 -21.14 12.75
C ALA A 61 1.24 -21.90 12.47
N ALA A 62 1.70 -21.92 11.23
CA ALA A 62 2.98 -22.49 10.83
C ALA A 62 4.13 -21.88 11.67
N ARG A 63 4.14 -20.55 11.79
CA ARG A 63 5.19 -19.84 12.53
C ARG A 63 5.13 -20.08 14.04
N LEU A 64 3.93 -20.06 14.63
CA LEU A 64 3.74 -20.38 16.05
C LEU A 64 4.22 -21.79 16.41
N ASN A 65 4.10 -22.73 15.48
CA ASN A 65 4.54 -24.12 15.65
C ASN A 65 6.01 -24.35 15.26
N GLY A 66 6.74 -23.30 14.86
CA GLY A 66 8.15 -23.38 14.46
C GLY A 66 8.38 -24.23 13.20
N THR A 67 7.38 -24.34 12.32
CA THR A 67 7.54 -25.10 11.07
C THR A 67 8.41 -24.33 10.08
N VAL A 68 9.06 -25.05 9.16
CA VAL A 68 9.87 -24.43 8.10
C VAL A 68 9.00 -23.52 7.24
N GLU A 69 9.36 -22.26 7.20
CA GLU A 69 8.67 -21.26 6.38
C GLU A 69 9.02 -21.45 4.90
N SER A 70 8.02 -21.27 4.05
CA SER A 70 8.18 -21.26 2.60
C SER A 70 7.64 -19.95 2.06
N GLU A 71 8.38 -19.34 1.14
CA GLU A 71 7.97 -18.10 0.47
C GLU A 71 6.74 -18.31 -0.42
N ILE A 72 6.50 -19.53 -0.90
CA ILE A 72 5.41 -19.84 -1.84
C ILE A 72 4.01 -19.49 -1.27
N PRO A 73 3.59 -20.01 -0.09
CA PRO A 73 2.30 -19.63 0.49
C PRO A 73 2.22 -18.15 0.86
N GLN A 74 3.34 -17.52 1.23
CA GLN A 74 3.40 -16.09 1.54
C GLN A 74 3.13 -15.25 0.28
N GLU A 75 3.82 -15.53 -0.82
CA GLU A 75 3.60 -14.85 -2.11
C GLU A 75 2.20 -15.11 -2.67
N LYS A 76 1.63 -16.31 -2.42
CA LYS A 76 0.23 -16.57 -2.77
C LYS A 76 -0.73 -15.66 -2.01
N ALA A 77 -0.57 -15.55 -0.68
CA ALA A 77 -1.40 -14.69 0.15
C ALA A 77 -1.26 -13.21 -0.25
N LEU A 78 -0.04 -12.75 -0.51
CA LEU A 78 0.24 -11.40 -1.00
C LEU A 78 -0.34 -11.15 -2.39
N GLY A 79 -0.29 -12.13 -3.28
CA GLY A 79 -0.91 -12.04 -4.60
C GLY A 79 -2.42 -11.77 -4.53
N ILE A 80 -3.13 -12.44 -3.61
CA ILE A 80 -4.56 -12.19 -3.39
C ILE A 80 -4.78 -10.76 -2.87
N LEU A 81 -3.95 -10.30 -1.93
CA LEU A 81 -4.00 -8.92 -1.45
C LEU A 81 -3.72 -7.90 -2.55
N ASP A 82 -2.76 -8.19 -3.44
CA ASP A 82 -2.40 -7.36 -4.58
C ASP A 82 -3.59 -7.20 -5.53
N GLU A 83 -4.32 -8.27 -5.82
CA GLU A 83 -5.54 -8.22 -6.64
C GLU A 83 -6.65 -7.38 -5.99
N LEU A 84 -6.86 -7.56 -4.69
CA LEU A 84 -7.84 -6.78 -3.93
C LEU A 84 -7.47 -5.29 -3.89
N ALA A 85 -6.20 -4.97 -3.62
CA ALA A 85 -5.69 -3.60 -3.62
C ALA A 85 -5.84 -2.95 -5.00
N CYS A 86 -5.43 -3.62 -6.08
CA CYS A 86 -5.57 -3.12 -7.44
C CYS A 86 -7.05 -2.87 -7.80
N SER A 87 -7.94 -3.76 -7.36
CA SER A 87 -9.39 -3.64 -7.56
C SER A 87 -9.97 -2.41 -6.84
N PHE A 88 -9.55 -2.16 -5.60
CA PHE A 88 -9.99 -0.97 -4.85
C PHE A 88 -9.44 0.32 -5.45
N LEU A 89 -8.14 0.36 -5.73
CA LEU A 89 -7.47 1.53 -6.28
C LEU A 89 -7.90 1.85 -7.72
N SER A 90 -8.32 0.85 -8.50
CA SER A 90 -8.77 1.07 -9.89
C SER A 90 -10.28 1.27 -10.04
N SER A 91 -11.02 1.37 -8.92
CA SER A 91 -12.48 1.51 -8.95
C SER A 91 -12.96 2.91 -9.34
N SER A 92 -12.13 3.93 -9.13
CA SER A 92 -12.39 5.34 -9.44
C SER A 92 -11.08 6.08 -9.75
N ALA A 93 -11.18 7.26 -10.35
CA ALA A 93 -10.01 8.12 -10.59
C ALA A 93 -9.39 8.68 -9.29
N LEU A 94 -10.21 8.81 -8.24
CA LEU A 94 -9.80 9.19 -6.89
C LEU A 94 -10.25 8.05 -5.94
N PRO A 95 -9.36 7.12 -5.61
CA PRO A 95 -9.67 6.00 -4.73
C PRO A 95 -10.12 6.47 -3.34
N ASP A 96 -11.21 5.88 -2.84
CA ASP A 96 -11.65 6.04 -1.46
C ASP A 96 -10.85 5.10 -0.55
N LEU A 97 -9.79 5.63 0.07
CA LEU A 97 -8.92 4.85 0.95
C LEU A 97 -9.62 4.42 2.24
N ASP A 98 -10.58 5.18 2.76
CA ASP A 98 -11.27 4.83 4.00
C ASP A 98 -12.16 3.60 3.77
N ALA A 99 -12.94 3.61 2.69
CA ALA A 99 -13.75 2.46 2.31
C ALA A 99 -12.89 1.24 1.92
N ALA A 100 -11.73 1.46 1.28
CA ALA A 100 -10.79 0.38 0.97
C ALA A 100 -10.19 -0.22 2.25
N ASN A 101 -9.75 0.62 3.20
CA ASN A 101 -9.17 0.19 4.47
C ASN A 101 -10.18 -0.51 5.38
N GLN A 102 -11.44 -0.08 5.40
CA GLN A 102 -12.50 -0.83 6.08
C GLN A 102 -12.66 -2.25 5.51
N ARG A 103 -12.53 -2.41 4.19
CA ARG A 103 -12.59 -3.74 3.54
C ARG A 103 -11.36 -4.58 3.83
N MET A 104 -10.17 -3.98 3.82
CA MET A 104 -8.92 -4.65 4.19
C MET A 104 -8.93 -5.10 5.66
N ALA A 105 -9.45 -4.27 6.57
CA ALA A 105 -9.59 -4.61 7.98
C ALA A 105 -10.51 -5.83 8.21
N ASN A 106 -11.49 -6.06 7.33
CA ASN A 106 -12.34 -7.25 7.41
C ASN A 106 -11.64 -8.54 6.97
N LEU A 107 -10.41 -8.46 6.46
CA LEU A 107 -9.62 -9.62 6.03
C LEU A 107 -8.79 -10.24 7.15
N VAL A 108 -8.67 -9.57 8.32
CA VAL A 108 -7.96 -10.15 9.46
C VAL A 108 -8.53 -11.52 9.82
N SER A 109 -7.63 -12.43 10.13
CA SER A 109 -7.91 -13.84 10.39
C SER A 109 -8.14 -14.12 11.88
N HIS A 110 -7.58 -13.29 12.78
CA HIS A 110 -7.70 -13.44 14.23
C HIS A 110 -8.55 -12.35 14.91
N THR A 111 -9.10 -12.65 16.09
CA THR A 111 -9.79 -11.69 16.95
C THR A 111 -9.39 -11.92 18.41
N PRO A 112 -8.69 -10.98 19.08
CA PRO A 112 -8.19 -9.70 18.55
C PRO A 112 -7.06 -9.87 17.51
N PRO A 113 -6.95 -8.97 16.51
CA PRO A 113 -5.91 -9.04 15.48
C PRO A 113 -4.58 -8.44 15.99
N VAL A 114 -3.90 -9.16 16.88
CA VAL A 114 -2.66 -8.68 17.50
C VAL A 114 -1.50 -8.75 16.49
N GLY A 115 -0.97 -7.58 16.09
CA GLY A 115 0.10 -7.46 15.08
C GLY A 115 -0.35 -7.77 13.64
N GLU A 116 -1.61 -8.17 13.43
CA GLU A 116 -2.15 -8.46 12.10
C GLU A 116 -2.91 -7.24 11.59
N ASN A 117 -2.46 -6.66 10.48
CA ASN A 117 -3.15 -5.55 9.84
C ASN A 117 -2.84 -5.44 8.35
N TYR A 118 -3.81 -4.92 7.59
CA TYR A 118 -3.70 -4.70 6.15
C TYR A 118 -4.22 -3.31 5.83
N ARG A 119 -3.36 -2.41 5.33
CA ARG A 119 -3.72 -1.00 5.17
C ARG A 119 -3.14 -0.38 3.91
N LEU A 120 -4.00 0.24 3.12
CA LEU A 120 -3.63 1.11 2.02
C LEU A 120 -3.33 2.53 2.50
N VAL A 121 -2.20 3.07 2.05
CA VAL A 121 -1.69 4.40 2.38
C VAL A 121 -1.32 5.13 1.09
N ARG A 122 -1.58 6.45 1.04
CA ARG A 122 -1.12 7.30 -0.07
C ARG A 122 0.31 7.76 0.20
N LEU A 123 1.21 7.50 -0.75
CA LEU A 123 2.63 7.88 -0.65
C LEU A 123 2.94 9.28 -1.17
N GLY A 124 2.02 9.92 -1.89
CA GLY A 124 2.25 11.19 -2.59
C GLY A 124 2.30 10.99 -4.10
N GLY A 125 2.86 11.96 -4.82
CA GLY A 125 2.99 11.92 -6.28
C GLY A 125 1.78 12.44 -7.06
N SER A 126 2.01 12.72 -8.34
CA SER A 126 1.00 13.01 -9.36
C SER A 126 1.39 12.32 -10.68
N PRO A 127 0.70 11.24 -11.10
CA PRO A 127 -0.42 10.60 -10.41
C PRO A 127 -0.04 10.04 -9.03
N ALA A 128 -1.01 9.94 -8.13
CA ALA A 128 -0.78 9.46 -6.78
C ALA A 128 -0.28 8.01 -6.79
N VAL A 129 0.71 7.73 -5.95
CA VAL A 129 1.22 6.38 -5.66
C VAL A 129 0.66 5.93 -4.32
N TYR A 130 0.32 4.65 -4.22
CA TYR A 130 -0.20 4.04 -3.01
C TYR A 130 0.68 2.89 -2.56
N ALA A 131 0.63 2.54 -1.29
CA ALA A 131 1.23 1.32 -0.76
C ALA A 131 0.20 0.55 0.06
N LEU A 132 0.25 -0.78 -0.03
CA LEU A 132 -0.37 -1.68 0.93
C LEU A 132 0.71 -2.11 1.93
N VAL A 133 0.47 -1.81 3.19
CA VAL A 133 1.21 -2.34 4.33
C VAL A 133 0.52 -3.63 4.75
N VAL A 134 1.29 -4.71 4.84
CA VAL A 134 0.81 -6.05 5.15
C VAL A 134 1.57 -6.55 6.36
N ASN A 135 0.84 -6.85 7.44
CA ASN A 135 1.37 -7.48 8.64
C ASN A 135 0.50 -8.71 8.93
N PHE A 136 1.10 -9.90 8.92
CA PHE A 136 0.38 -11.16 9.15
C PHE A 136 0.21 -11.53 10.63
N GLY A 137 0.66 -10.69 11.56
CA GLY A 137 0.66 -10.98 13.00
C GLY A 137 2.03 -10.71 13.63
N LEU A 138 2.10 -10.84 14.96
CA LEU A 138 3.34 -10.62 15.75
C LEU A 138 4.55 -11.34 15.16
N GLY A 139 4.39 -12.59 14.74
CA GLY A 139 5.49 -13.37 14.18
C GLY A 139 5.93 -12.95 12.78
N GLY A 140 5.11 -12.30 11.96
CA GLY A 140 5.37 -12.11 10.53
C GLY A 140 4.81 -13.23 9.64
N PRO A 141 4.92 -13.09 8.29
CA PRO A 141 5.72 -12.11 7.56
C PRO A 141 5.10 -10.70 7.52
N ALA A 142 5.89 -9.73 7.07
CA ALA A 142 5.39 -8.40 6.71
C ALA A 142 5.88 -7.95 5.34
N ALA A 143 5.15 -7.05 4.72
CA ALA A 143 5.50 -6.53 3.39
C ALA A 143 4.91 -5.15 3.13
N VAL A 144 5.58 -4.41 2.27
CA VAL A 144 5.06 -3.19 1.64
C VAL A 144 4.98 -3.42 0.13
N ARG A 145 3.75 -3.34 -0.39
CA ARG A 145 3.45 -3.50 -1.82
C ARG A 145 3.08 -2.14 -2.41
N ILE A 146 3.85 -1.62 -3.37
CA ILE A 146 3.69 -0.26 -3.92
C ILE A 146 2.94 -0.33 -5.24
N TYR A 147 1.88 0.45 -5.38
CA TYR A 147 1.04 0.52 -6.57
C TYR A 147 1.14 1.87 -7.26
N ALA A 148 1.34 1.84 -8.56
CA ALA A 148 1.37 3.03 -9.41
C ALA A 148 0.36 2.91 -10.56
N ALA A 149 -0.17 4.05 -10.99
CA ALA A 149 -1.12 4.10 -12.09
C ALA A 149 -0.40 3.91 -13.43
N THR A 150 -0.81 2.91 -14.20
CA THR A 150 -0.42 2.69 -15.59
C THR A 150 -1.68 2.68 -16.44
N ASN A 151 -1.80 3.58 -17.42
CA ASN A 151 -2.97 3.70 -18.30
C ASN A 151 -4.32 3.82 -17.53
N GLY A 152 -4.32 4.55 -16.42
CA GLY A 152 -5.53 4.78 -15.61
C GLY A 152 -5.96 3.60 -14.73
N ARG A 153 -5.14 2.55 -14.61
CA ARG A 153 -5.33 1.45 -13.64
C ARG A 153 -4.11 1.30 -12.74
N TYR A 154 -4.34 1.00 -11.48
CA TYR A 154 -3.29 0.72 -10.54
C TYR A 154 -2.82 -0.73 -10.68
N ALA A 155 -1.50 -0.91 -10.68
CA ALA A 155 -0.85 -2.21 -10.68
C ALA A 155 0.34 -2.18 -9.70
N LEU A 156 0.72 -3.36 -9.23
CA LEU A 156 1.92 -3.52 -8.41
C LEU A 156 3.15 -3.06 -9.20
N ALA A 157 3.89 -2.12 -8.63
CA ALA A 157 5.04 -1.47 -9.25
C ALA A 157 6.35 -1.77 -8.52
N ALA A 158 6.32 -1.92 -7.20
CA ALA A 158 7.50 -2.29 -6.42
C ALA A 158 7.10 -3.05 -5.14
N ARG A 159 8.08 -3.72 -4.54
CA ARG A 159 7.92 -4.56 -3.35
C ARG A 159 9.05 -4.26 -2.37
N ILE A 160 8.72 -4.25 -1.09
CA ILE A 160 9.68 -4.29 0.02
C ILE A 160 9.15 -5.40 0.93
N ASP A 161 9.69 -6.60 0.74
CA ASP A 161 9.18 -7.81 1.36
C ASP A 161 10.11 -8.20 2.53
N HIS A 162 9.53 -8.39 3.72
CA HIS A 162 10.22 -8.83 4.93
C HIS A 162 9.73 -10.23 5.32
N PHE A 163 10.13 -11.22 4.52
CA PHE A 163 9.68 -12.60 4.68
C PHE A 163 10.38 -13.35 5.82
N VAL A 164 11.65 -13.03 6.08
CA VAL A 164 12.46 -13.75 7.08
C VAL A 164 13.55 -12.83 7.65
N GLU A 165 13.21 -11.99 8.64
CA GLU A 165 14.25 -11.41 9.51
C GLU A 165 14.51 -12.38 10.66
N ARG A 166 15.59 -13.18 10.55
CA ARG A 166 15.97 -14.17 11.57
C ARG A 166 16.23 -13.57 12.96
N ASP A 167 16.52 -12.27 12.99
CA ASP A 167 16.89 -11.53 14.20
C ASP A 167 15.70 -10.74 14.80
N PHE A 168 14.53 -10.76 14.17
CA PHE A 168 13.31 -10.09 14.65
C PHE A 168 12.18 -11.09 14.92
N PHE A 169 11.72 -11.13 16.17
CA PHE A 169 10.52 -11.89 16.57
C PHE A 169 9.22 -11.12 16.29
N ASP A 170 9.27 -9.78 16.32
CA ASP A 170 8.17 -8.89 15.95
C ASP A 170 8.47 -8.29 14.58
N SER A 171 7.73 -8.71 13.56
CA SER A 171 7.98 -8.35 12.17
C SER A 171 7.04 -7.28 11.63
N ASP A 172 6.20 -6.66 12.46
CA ASP A 172 5.27 -5.67 11.96
C ASP A 172 5.98 -4.41 11.46
N ILE A 173 5.50 -3.92 10.33
CA ILE A 173 6.03 -2.75 9.66
C ILE A 173 4.96 -1.68 9.70
N GLU A 174 5.38 -0.49 10.13
CA GLU A 174 4.64 0.73 9.89
C GLU A 174 5.23 1.49 8.71
N LEU A 175 4.37 2.09 7.89
CA LEU A 175 4.77 2.92 6.77
C LEU A 175 4.27 4.35 6.99
N ILE A 176 5.21 5.29 6.91
CA ILE A 176 5.00 6.70 7.20
C ILE A 176 5.32 7.53 5.94
N PRO A 177 4.32 8.07 5.23
CA PRO A 177 4.56 9.03 4.16
C PRO A 177 5.15 10.32 4.73
N VAL A 178 6.27 10.79 4.19
CA VAL A 178 6.94 12.02 4.66
C VAL A 178 6.82 13.17 3.65
N SER A 179 6.21 12.92 2.49
CA SER A 179 5.94 13.94 1.48
C SER A 179 4.56 13.72 0.84
N ALA A 180 3.82 14.81 0.62
CA ALA A 180 2.54 14.76 -0.10
C ALA A 180 2.72 14.87 -1.63
N THR A 181 3.84 15.42 -2.08
CA THR A 181 4.12 15.73 -3.49
C THR A 181 4.99 14.68 -4.15
N GLU A 182 5.90 14.07 -3.41
CA GLU A 182 6.81 13.03 -3.89
C GLU A 182 6.59 11.74 -3.11
N SER A 183 6.79 10.60 -3.76
CA SER A 183 6.60 9.28 -3.17
C SER A 183 7.77 8.89 -2.28
N VAL A 184 7.95 9.63 -1.18
CA VAL A 184 9.00 9.44 -0.18
C VAL A 184 8.35 9.07 1.14
N PHE A 185 8.86 8.00 1.76
CA PHE A 185 8.27 7.41 2.96
C PHE A 185 9.33 6.72 3.80
N VAL A 186 9.00 6.50 5.07
CA VAL A 186 9.81 5.73 6.01
C VAL A 186 9.07 4.43 6.34
N THR A 187 9.80 3.33 6.41
CA THR A 187 9.33 2.11 7.07
C THR A 187 9.97 2.02 8.45
N ALA A 188 9.16 1.75 9.46
CA ALA A 188 9.60 1.46 10.83
C ALA A 188 9.25 0.01 11.16
N ALA A 189 10.24 -0.75 11.61
CA ALA A 189 10.08 -2.12 12.10
C ALA A 189 10.67 -2.20 13.51
N GLY A 190 10.11 -3.00 14.41
CA GLY A 190 10.63 -3.07 15.78
C GLY A 190 9.68 -3.64 16.83
N ARG A 191 10.23 -3.93 18.02
CA ARG A 191 9.53 -4.65 19.10
C ARG A 191 8.68 -3.75 19.97
N THR A 192 7.58 -4.30 20.47
CA THR A 192 6.76 -3.71 21.55
C THR A 192 7.22 -4.12 22.96
N ASP A 193 8.40 -4.73 23.12
CA ASP A 193 8.92 -5.15 24.43
C ASP A 193 9.69 -4.03 25.15
N ASP A 194 10.11 -4.30 26.39
CA ASP A 194 10.64 -3.33 27.36
C ASP A 194 11.83 -2.49 26.88
N LEU A 195 12.47 -2.87 25.77
CA LEU A 195 13.63 -2.17 25.19
C LEU A 195 13.25 -1.25 24.01
N SER A 196 12.01 -1.34 23.48
CA SER A 196 11.47 -0.53 22.38
C SER A 196 12.48 -0.34 21.25
N THR A 197 12.98 -1.46 20.72
CA THR A 197 14.04 -1.45 19.72
C THR A 197 13.45 -1.33 18.32
N GLY A 198 13.97 -0.42 17.50
CA GLY A 198 13.44 -0.12 16.17
C GLY A 198 14.51 0.03 15.09
N MET A 199 14.15 -0.31 13.86
CA MET A 199 14.90 -0.09 12.64
C MET A 199 14.08 0.77 11.69
N PHE A 200 14.74 1.77 11.10
CA PHE A 200 14.09 2.79 10.29
C PHE A 200 14.77 2.89 8.93
N SER A 201 13.98 2.82 7.87
CA SER A 201 14.49 2.91 6.50
C SER A 201 13.72 3.98 5.74
N ALA A 202 14.42 4.94 5.14
CA ALA A 202 13.83 5.94 4.28
C ALA A 202 13.93 5.50 2.81
N TRP A 203 12.83 5.66 2.08
CA TRP A 203 12.67 5.19 0.72
C TRP A 203 12.13 6.28 -0.20
N ARG A 204 12.47 6.16 -1.48
CA ARG A 204 11.81 6.89 -2.57
C ARG A 204 11.35 5.92 -3.63
N PHE A 205 10.10 6.02 -4.04
CA PHE A 205 9.65 5.38 -5.27
C PHE A 205 9.96 6.28 -6.47
N ASP A 206 10.80 5.81 -7.38
CA ASP A 206 11.28 6.58 -8.55
C ASP A 206 10.37 6.46 -9.79
N GLY A 207 9.23 5.79 -9.66
CA GLY A 207 8.33 5.45 -10.77
C GLY A 207 8.49 4.01 -11.27
N ARG A 208 9.57 3.32 -10.90
CA ARG A 208 9.83 1.92 -11.28
C ARG A 208 10.19 1.03 -10.11
N ARG A 209 10.91 1.55 -9.12
CA ARG A 209 11.40 0.79 -7.97
C ARG A 209 11.39 1.63 -6.70
N ALA A 210 11.33 0.94 -5.56
CA ALA A 210 11.67 1.55 -4.28
C ALA A 210 13.20 1.64 -4.18
N VAL A 211 13.71 2.85 -3.97
CA VAL A 211 15.13 3.15 -3.79
C VAL A 211 15.36 3.48 -2.33
N LEU A 212 16.23 2.72 -1.67
CA LEU A 212 16.67 3.01 -0.31
C LEU A 212 17.50 4.30 -0.31
N LEU A 213 17.07 5.27 0.50
CA LEU A 213 17.75 6.54 0.67
C LEU A 213 18.64 6.54 1.91
N TRP A 214 18.21 5.87 2.96
CA TRP A 214 18.88 5.79 4.24
C TRP A 214 18.32 4.62 5.05
N ASN A 215 19.16 4.04 5.91
CA ASN A 215 18.78 3.00 6.85
C ASN A 215 19.49 3.26 8.19
N SER A 216 18.79 3.10 9.30
CA SER A 216 19.40 3.09 10.63
C SER A 216 20.00 1.73 10.94
N ASP A 217 20.93 1.69 11.91
CA ASP A 217 21.19 0.47 12.66
C ASP A 217 19.97 0.10 13.52
N LEU A 218 20.06 -1.02 14.25
CA LEU A 218 19.05 -1.39 15.25
C LEU A 218 19.17 -0.45 16.47
N LEU A 219 18.19 0.42 16.67
CA LEU A 219 18.23 1.46 17.70
C LEU A 219 17.47 1.03 18.96
N GLN A 220 18.12 1.12 20.11
CA GLN A 220 17.49 0.83 21.41
C GLN A 220 16.69 2.03 21.93
N GLN A 221 15.62 1.75 22.69
CA GLN A 221 14.73 2.74 23.30
C GLN A 221 14.31 3.82 22.28
N SER A 222 13.95 3.35 21.09
CA SER A 222 13.66 4.21 19.95
C SER A 222 12.16 4.47 19.83
N ASN A 223 11.82 5.70 19.44
CA ASN A 223 10.48 6.09 19.05
C ASN A 223 10.58 7.14 17.95
N TYR A 224 9.45 7.42 17.31
CA TYR A 224 9.43 8.40 16.24
C TYR A 224 8.12 9.18 16.23
N GLU A 225 8.20 10.38 15.67
CA GLU A 225 7.06 11.22 15.37
C GLU A 225 7.21 11.74 13.94
N ALA A 226 6.11 11.77 13.19
CA ALA A 226 6.11 12.27 11.83
C ALA A 226 5.03 13.33 11.66
N ASP A 227 5.45 14.51 11.22
CA ASP A 227 4.57 15.64 11.02
C ASP A 227 4.96 16.42 9.75
N ARG A 228 4.40 17.62 9.59
CA ARG A 228 4.73 18.49 8.44
C ARG A 228 6.17 19.01 8.48
N ASN A 229 6.80 18.99 9.64
CA ASN A 229 8.17 19.41 9.88
C ASN A 229 9.15 18.26 9.67
N GLY A 230 8.72 17.03 9.37
CA GLY A 230 9.60 15.94 8.97
C GLY A 230 9.44 14.71 9.85
N PHE A 231 10.48 13.89 9.86
CA PHE A 231 10.55 12.65 10.62
C PHE A 231 11.50 12.84 11.80
N HIS A 232 10.95 12.88 13.01
CA HIS A 232 11.68 12.96 14.25
C HIS A 232 11.94 11.55 14.76
N LEU A 233 13.20 11.21 14.99
CA LEU A 233 13.63 9.91 15.51
C LEU A 233 14.35 10.10 16.83
N THR A 234 13.76 9.62 17.91
CA THR A 234 14.39 9.62 19.23
C THR A 234 14.91 8.23 19.53
N TYR A 235 16.13 8.12 20.06
CA TYR A 235 16.76 6.83 20.37
C TYR A 235 17.83 6.96 21.44
N CYS A 236 18.24 5.82 22.01
CA CYS A 236 19.38 5.76 22.89
C CYS A 236 20.69 5.71 22.10
N ALA A 237 21.47 6.79 22.17
CA ALA A 237 22.78 6.88 21.51
C ALA A 237 23.92 6.30 22.35
N GLN A 238 23.71 6.09 23.66
CA GLN A 238 24.66 5.47 24.55
C GLN A 238 23.93 4.51 25.52
N PRO A 239 23.69 3.26 25.11
CA PRO A 239 23.09 2.26 25.97
C PRO A 239 24.01 1.88 27.14
N ASP A 240 23.42 1.51 28.27
CA ASP A 240 24.12 0.90 29.40
C ASP A 240 24.02 -0.63 29.26
N GLU A 241 25.11 -1.28 28.87
CA GLU A 241 25.15 -2.74 28.65
C GLU A 241 24.82 -3.54 29.92
N ASP A 242 25.16 -3.01 31.10
CA ASP A 242 24.86 -3.65 32.39
C ASP A 242 23.41 -3.40 32.83
N HIS A 243 22.77 -2.36 32.28
CA HIS A 243 21.38 -2.01 32.56
C HIS A 243 20.64 -1.60 31.28
N PRO A 244 20.20 -2.54 30.43
CA PRO A 244 19.58 -2.25 29.12
C PRO A 244 18.35 -1.34 29.15
N ALA A 245 17.66 -1.26 30.30
CA ALA A 245 16.55 -0.35 30.53
C ALA A 245 16.97 1.11 30.81
N LYS A 246 18.27 1.40 30.89
CA LYS A 246 18.82 2.74 31.10
C LYS A 246 19.53 3.21 29.85
N CYS A 247 19.27 4.46 29.50
CA CYS A 247 20.04 5.15 28.48
C CYS A 247 20.87 6.26 29.11
N LEU A 248 22.19 6.22 28.91
CA LEU A 248 23.10 7.26 29.39
C LEU A 248 22.98 8.55 28.57
N LYS A 249 22.58 8.43 27.30
CA LYS A 249 22.39 9.56 26.39
C LYS A 249 21.28 9.30 25.36
N MET A 250 20.16 9.98 25.53
CA MET A 250 19.09 10.04 24.53
C MET A 250 19.43 11.09 23.47
N THR A 251 19.18 10.75 22.21
CA THR A 251 19.36 11.65 21.07
C THR A 251 18.07 11.72 20.27
N GLN A 252 17.76 12.90 19.73
CA GLN A 252 16.67 13.10 18.78
C GLN A 252 17.22 13.69 17.48
N ASP A 253 17.06 12.96 16.39
CA ASP A 253 17.40 13.40 15.04
C ASP A 253 16.15 13.87 14.29
N LEU A 254 16.27 14.95 13.52
CA LEU A 254 15.24 15.39 12.58
C LEU A 254 15.68 15.11 11.15
N TYR A 255 14.89 14.33 10.42
CA TYR A 255 15.09 14.06 9.01
C TYR A 255 14.03 14.76 8.14
N ARG A 256 14.46 15.28 6.98
CA ARG A 256 13.57 15.87 5.98
C ARG A 256 13.95 15.46 4.57
N TRP A 257 12.92 15.34 3.74
CA TRP A 257 13.07 15.36 2.29
C TRP A 257 13.08 16.81 1.80
N GLN A 258 14.23 17.28 1.29
CA GLN A 258 14.37 18.64 0.78
C GLN A 258 15.33 18.69 -0.40
N ALA A 259 14.99 19.49 -1.42
CA ALA A 259 15.77 19.64 -2.64
C ALA A 259 16.15 18.30 -3.31
N GLY A 260 15.24 17.31 -3.27
CA GLY A 260 15.46 15.99 -3.87
C GLY A 260 16.38 15.06 -3.09
N GLU A 261 16.70 15.39 -1.84
CA GLU A 261 17.59 14.61 -0.98
C GLU A 261 16.97 14.38 0.39
N TRP A 262 17.24 13.19 0.96
CA TRP A 262 16.95 12.87 2.35
C TRP A 262 18.10 13.34 3.22
N LYS A 263 17.82 14.22 4.19
CA LYS A 263 18.86 14.81 5.04
C LYS A 263 18.45 14.77 6.49
N ARG A 264 19.42 14.44 7.34
CA ARG A 264 19.36 14.82 8.74
C ARG A 264 19.64 16.33 8.85
N ILE A 265 18.68 17.05 9.40
CA ILE A 265 18.67 18.51 9.50
C ILE A 265 19.19 18.96 10.86
N GLU A 266 18.85 18.21 11.90
CA GLU A 266 19.14 18.56 13.29
C GLU A 266 19.42 17.29 14.09
N THR A 267 20.27 17.41 15.10
CA THR A 267 20.55 16.39 16.11
C THR A 267 20.57 17.08 17.46
N ASN A 268 19.66 16.66 18.34
CA ASN A 268 19.49 17.20 19.67
C ASN A 268 19.89 16.17 20.73
N ASP A 269 20.76 16.58 21.65
CA ASP A 269 21.11 15.82 22.85
C ASP A 269 20.05 16.07 23.92
N LEU A 270 19.31 15.02 24.27
CA LEU A 270 18.24 15.09 25.27
C LEU A 270 18.76 14.78 26.69
N GLY A 271 20.04 14.42 26.82
CA GLY A 271 20.63 13.95 28.08
C GLY A 271 20.19 12.54 28.45
N PRO A 272 20.40 12.09 29.70
CA PRO A 272 20.03 10.75 30.13
C PRO A 272 18.51 10.56 30.12
N ALA A 273 18.05 9.33 29.85
CA ALA A 273 16.63 9.00 29.91
C ALA A 273 16.07 9.30 31.31
N LYS A 274 14.98 10.09 31.37
CA LYS A 274 14.26 10.31 32.63
C LYS A 274 13.60 8.99 33.02
N THR A 275 13.96 8.47 34.19
CA THR A 275 13.32 7.26 34.73
C THR A 275 11.83 7.56 34.90
N PRO A 276 10.90 6.77 34.32
CA PRO A 276 9.49 6.96 34.58
C PRO A 276 9.25 6.81 36.08
N ALA A 277 8.57 7.79 36.68
CA ALA A 277 8.17 7.72 38.07
C ALA A 277 7.26 6.49 38.26
N ARG A 278 7.66 5.57 39.14
CA ARG A 278 6.85 4.42 39.54
C ARG A 278 5.57 4.84 40.23
#